data_AF-A0A4U2CZX8-F1
#
_entry.id   AF-A0A4U2CZX8-F1
#
_cell.length_a   1.000
_cell.length_b   1.000
_cell.length_c   1.000
_cell.angle_alpha   90.00
_cell.angle_beta   90.00
_cell.angle_gamma   90.00
#
_symmetry.space_group_name_H-M   'P 1'
#
loop_
_entity.id
_entity.type
_entity.pdbx_description
1 polymer ?
#
loop_
_entity_poly.entity_id
_entity_poly.type
_entity_poly.pdbx_seq_one_letter_code
_entity_poly.pdbx_strand_id
1 'polypeptide(L)'
;MRIVFFVFALFFSSLSFGGFKPIHDKALEEKALDALEVHLVAEGLIRDDAELALAYEEGGKSIFFFRVREHEGGDELYRVFCSKARCRFSYN
;
A
#
# COMPACT_ATOMS: atom_id res chain seq x y z
N MET A 1 18.18 11.93 42.22
CA MET A 1 18.03 11.06 41.03
C MET A 1 16.55 10.80 40.78
N ARG A 2 15.87 11.68 40.03
CA ARG A 2 14.40 11.62 39.87
C ARG A 2 13.92 12.18 38.51
N ILE A 3 14.84 12.31 37.55
CA ILE A 3 14.61 12.99 36.26
C ILE A 3 14.69 12.01 35.07
N VAL A 4 15.25 10.81 35.26
CA VAL A 4 15.56 9.89 34.15
C VAL A 4 14.31 9.12 33.65
N PHE A 5 13.25 9.03 34.45
CA PHE A 5 12.07 8.21 34.09
C PHE A 5 11.04 8.91 33.18
N PHE A 6 11.12 10.22 32.98
CA PHE A 6 10.09 10.93 32.20
C PHE A 6 10.35 10.99 30.69
N VAL A 7 11.56 10.64 30.23
CA VAL A 7 11.92 10.77 28.81
C VAL A 7 11.53 9.54 27.99
N PHE A 8 11.42 8.37 28.60
CA PHE A 8 11.15 7.12 27.88
C PHE A 8 9.71 6.99 27.35
N ALA A 9 8.76 7.71 27.94
CA ALA A 9 7.35 7.67 27.52
C ALA A 9 7.03 8.61 26.33
N LEU A 10 7.94 9.52 25.96
CA LEU A 10 7.71 10.49 24.88
C LEU A 10 8.04 9.98 23.47
N PHE A 11 8.69 8.82 23.35
CA PHE A 11 9.13 8.30 22.05
C PHE A 11 8.12 7.42 21.32
N PHE A 12 7.06 6.94 21.98
CA PHE A 12 6.11 5.99 21.37
C PHE A 12 4.86 6.63 20.76
N SER A 13 4.67 7.95 20.87
CA SER A 13 3.42 8.62 20.49
C SER A 13 3.49 9.45 19.19
N SER A 14 4.64 9.56 18.52
CA SER A 14 4.79 10.45 17.36
C SER A 14 4.58 9.81 15.97
N LEU A 15 4.30 8.50 15.87
CA LEU A 15 4.07 7.85 14.57
C LEU A 15 2.60 7.84 14.12
N SER A 16 1.67 8.40 14.90
CA SER A 16 0.33 8.73 14.41
C SER A 16 0.37 10.03 13.59
N PHE A 17 1.27 10.10 12.61
CA PHE A 17 1.48 11.28 11.78
C PHE A 17 0.56 11.19 10.55
N GLY A 18 -0.50 12.00 10.53
CA GLY A 18 -1.24 12.31 9.30
C GLY A 18 -2.52 11.53 8.99
N GLY A 19 -3.05 10.71 9.91
CA GLY A 19 -4.33 10.00 9.66
C GLY A 19 -4.23 8.83 8.67
N PHE A 20 -3.02 8.50 8.23
CA PHE A 20 -2.70 7.31 7.45
C PHE A 20 -2.54 6.12 8.39
N LYS A 21 -3.35 5.08 8.22
CA LYS A 21 -3.19 3.82 8.97
C LYS A 21 -2.58 2.78 8.05
N PRO A 22 -1.39 2.21 8.36
CA PRO A 22 -0.82 1.16 7.53
C PRO A 22 -1.73 -0.06 7.48
N ILE A 23 -1.80 -0.70 6.31
CA ILE A 23 -2.58 -1.92 6.11
C ILE A 23 -1.64 -3.13 6.12
N HIS A 24 -2.01 -4.15 6.88
CA HIS A 24 -1.29 -5.43 6.97
C HIS A 24 -2.18 -6.63 6.60
N ASP A 25 -3.36 -6.38 6.03
CA ASP A 25 -4.31 -7.42 5.63
C ASP A 25 -3.92 -8.03 4.28
N LYS A 26 -3.28 -9.20 4.32
CA LYS A 26 -2.86 -9.95 3.13
C LYS A 26 -4.04 -10.37 2.24
N ALA A 27 -5.22 -10.61 2.82
CA ALA A 27 -6.39 -11.01 2.02
C ALA A 27 -6.94 -9.83 1.22
N LEU A 28 -6.79 -8.60 1.74
CA LEU A 28 -7.17 -7.39 1.02
C LEU A 28 -6.11 -7.00 -0.02
N GLU A 29 -4.84 -7.19 0.31
CA GLU A 29 -3.71 -7.03 -0.63
C GLU A 29 -3.86 -7.95 -1.85
N GLU A 30 -4.16 -9.23 -1.66
CA GLU A 30 -4.43 -10.19 -2.73
C GLU A 30 -5.57 -9.71 -3.65
N LYS A 31 -6.66 -9.20 -3.08
CA LYS A 31 -7.77 -8.64 -3.88
C LYS A 31 -7.39 -7.37 -4.64
N ALA A 32 -6.48 -6.57 -4.07
CA ALA A 32 -5.96 -5.39 -4.73
C ALA A 32 -5.06 -5.80 -5.91
N LEU A 33 -4.25 -6.84 -5.73
CA LEU A 33 -3.40 -7.42 -6.76
C LEU A 33 -4.23 -8.07 -7.87
N ASP A 34 -5.30 -8.81 -7.56
CA ASP A 34 -6.24 -9.35 -8.57
C ASP A 34 -6.85 -8.24 -9.45
N ALA A 35 -7.15 -7.08 -8.85
CA ALA A 35 -7.66 -5.93 -9.58
C ALA A 35 -6.61 -5.27 -10.50
N LEU A 36 -5.33 -5.37 -10.13
CA LEU A 36 -4.20 -4.92 -10.94
C LEU A 36 -3.82 -5.93 -12.03
N GLU A 37 -3.97 -7.23 -11.77
CA GLU A 37 -3.58 -8.32 -12.67
C GLU A 37 -4.24 -8.22 -14.04
N VAL A 38 -5.51 -7.77 -14.09
CA VAL A 38 -6.22 -7.51 -15.36
C VAL A 38 -5.48 -6.50 -16.22
N HIS A 39 -4.88 -5.49 -15.61
CA HIS A 39 -4.08 -4.48 -16.30
C HIS A 39 -2.71 -5.02 -16.72
N LEU A 40 -2.01 -5.71 -15.81
CA LEU A 40 -0.71 -6.33 -16.10
C LEU A 40 -0.79 -7.25 -17.33
N VAL A 41 -1.80 -8.12 -17.38
CA VAL A 41 -2.01 -9.03 -18.50
C VAL A 41 -2.28 -8.28 -19.81
N ALA A 42 -2.98 -7.14 -19.76
CA ALA A 42 -3.22 -6.31 -20.93
C ALA A 42 -1.92 -5.67 -21.47
N GLU A 43 -0.92 -5.47 -20.62
CA GLU A 43 0.40 -4.95 -20.97
C GLU A 43 1.43 -6.06 -21.24
N GLY A 44 1.02 -7.33 -21.17
CA GLY A 44 1.92 -8.47 -21.35
C GLY A 44 2.87 -8.70 -20.16
N LEU A 45 2.50 -8.22 -18.99
CA LEU A 45 3.18 -8.42 -17.71
C LEU A 45 2.52 -9.54 -16.90
N ILE A 46 3.24 -10.08 -15.92
CA ILE A 46 2.73 -11.09 -14.99
C ILE A 46 2.63 -10.53 -13.57
N ARG A 47 1.85 -11.22 -12.74
CA ARG A 47 1.66 -10.86 -11.32
C ARG A 47 2.97 -10.73 -10.54
N ASP A 48 3.98 -11.55 -10.88
CA ASP A 48 5.30 -11.52 -10.23
C ASP A 48 6.12 -10.27 -10.57
N ASP A 49 5.73 -9.52 -11.62
CA ASP A 49 6.36 -8.24 -11.96
C ASP A 49 5.87 -7.11 -11.04
N ALA A 50 4.81 -7.33 -10.25
CA ALA A 50 4.23 -6.38 -9.32
C ALA A 50 4.62 -6.69 -7.86
N GLU A 51 5.14 -5.69 -7.16
CA GLU A 51 5.52 -5.76 -5.74
C GLU A 51 4.80 -4.68 -4.94
N LEU A 52 4.24 -5.03 -3.77
CA LEU A 52 3.61 -4.04 -2.90
C LEU A 52 4.67 -3.06 -2.37
N ALA A 53 4.54 -1.79 -2.75
CA ALA A 53 5.42 -0.72 -2.28
C ALA A 53 4.87 -0.04 -1.02
N LEU A 54 3.56 0.19 -0.97
CA LEU A 54 2.90 0.88 0.14
C LEU A 54 1.41 0.52 0.22
N ALA A 55 0.89 0.33 1.44
CA ALA A 55 -0.54 0.15 1.67
C ALA A 55 -1.01 0.93 2.91
N TYR A 56 -2.05 1.74 2.76
CA TYR A 56 -2.61 2.53 3.86
C TYR A 56 -4.12 2.77 3.72
N GLU A 57 -4.78 3.05 4.84
CA GLU A 57 -6.16 3.51 4.88
C GLU A 57 -6.22 5.04 5.01
N GLU A 58 -7.06 5.65 4.18
CA GLU A 58 -7.37 7.07 4.22
C GLU A 58 -8.88 7.27 3.95
N GLY A 59 -9.57 7.98 4.84
CA GLY A 59 -10.98 8.31 4.64
C GLY A 59 -11.92 7.10 4.46
N GLY A 60 -11.61 5.96 5.07
CA GLY A 60 -12.39 4.71 4.94
C GLY A 60 -12.18 3.96 3.62
N LYS A 61 -11.16 4.33 2.84
CA LYS A 61 -10.69 3.61 1.66
C LYS A 61 -9.30 3.05 1.95
N SER A 62 -9.07 1.84 1.48
CA SER A 62 -7.76 1.22 1.47
C SER A 62 -7.08 1.53 0.15
N ILE A 63 -5.86 2.04 0.21
CA ILE A 63 -5.06 2.46 -0.94
C ILE A 63 -3.83 1.57 -0.97
N PHE A 64 -3.60 0.92 -2.10
CA PHE A 64 -2.45 0.06 -2.36
C PHE A 64 -1.65 0.64 -3.52
N PHE A 65 -0.34 0.73 -3.35
CA PHE A 65 0.61 1.08 -4.38
C PHE A 65 1.47 -0.13 -4.69
N PHE A 66 1.44 -0.55 -5.95
CA PHE A 66 2.26 -1.62 -6.47
C PHE A 66 3.34 -1.02 -7.37
N ARG A 67 4.59 -1.38 -7.12
CA ARG A 67 5.70 -1.13 -8.03
C ARG A 67 5.70 -2.26 -9.06
N VAL A 68 5.60 -1.91 -10.33
CA VAL A 68 5.60 -2.86 -11.44
C VAL A 68 6.87 -2.67 -12.26
N ARG A 69 7.59 -3.76 -12.49
CA ARG A 69 8.78 -3.77 -13.35
C ARG A 69 8.36 -4.00 -14.79
N GLU A 70 8.60 -3.01 -15.64
CA GLU A 70 8.30 -3.12 -17.05
C GLU A 70 9.46 -3.74 -17.84
N HIS A 71 9.12 -4.36 -18.97
CA HIS A 71 10.07 -5.03 -19.88
C HIS A 71 11.19 -4.11 -20.38
N GLU A 72 10.95 -2.80 -20.46
CA GLU A 72 11.94 -1.81 -20.90
C GLU A 72 12.88 -1.31 -19.78
N GLY A 73 12.80 -1.91 -18.58
CA GLY A 73 13.65 -1.58 -17.43
C GLY A 73 13.17 -0.38 -16.61
N GLY A 74 11.93 0.07 -16.84
CA GLY A 74 11.24 1.07 -16.01
C GLY A 74 10.55 0.44 -14.80
N ASP A 75 10.51 1.18 -13.69
CA ASP A 75 9.65 0.88 -12.54
C ASP A 75 8.48 1.88 -12.54
N GLU A 76 7.24 1.40 -12.68
CA GLU A 76 6.05 2.24 -12.56
C GLU A 76 5.28 1.97 -11.25
N LEU A 77 4.60 3.00 -10.74
CA LEU A 77 3.78 2.91 -9.53
C LEU A 77 2.30 2.96 -9.89
N TYR A 78 1.65 1.84 -9.65
CA TYR A 78 0.24 1.63 -9.92
C TYR A 78 -0.57 1.68 -8.63
N ARG A 79 -1.71 2.38 -8.68
CA ARG A 79 -2.57 2.62 -7.51
C ARG A 79 -3.87 1.85 -7.62
N VAL A 80 -4.19 1.09 -6.57
CA VAL A 80 -5.45 0.37 -6.43
C VAL A 80 -6.21 0.88 -5.21
N PHE A 81 -7.48 1.22 -5.41
CA PHE A 81 -8.38 1.64 -4.34
C PHE A 81 -9.33 0.50 -4.00
N CYS A 82 -9.35 0.10 -2.73
CA CYS A 82 -10.33 -0.83 -2.21
C CYS A 82 -11.29 -0.12 -1.25
N SER A 83 -12.59 -0.35 -1.43
CA SER A 83 -13.62 0.06 -0.47
C SER A 83 -14.50 -1.13 -0.13
N LYS A 84 -14.53 -1.49 1.15
CA LYS A 84 -15.20 -2.69 1.67
C LYS A 84 -14.67 -3.97 0.98
N ALA A 85 -15.35 -4.42 -0.07
CA ALA A 85 -15.06 -5.65 -0.80
C ALA A 85 -14.80 -5.43 -2.30
N ARG A 86 -14.78 -4.18 -2.77
CA ARG A 86 -14.52 -3.85 -4.18
C ARG A 86 -13.20 -3.13 -4.31
N CYS A 87 -12.31 -3.67 -5.10
CA CYS A 87 -11.04 -3.05 -5.49
C CYS A 87 -11.15 -2.54 -6.93
N ARG A 88 -10.54 -1.38 -7.19
CA ARG A 88 -10.49 -0.75 -8.51
C ARG A 88 -9.10 -0.21 -8.73
N PHE A 89 -8.50 -0.68 -9.81
CA PHE A 89 -7.31 -0.09 -10.39
C PHE A 89 -7.62 1.33 -10.90
N SER A 90 -6.68 2.24 -10.72
CA SER A 90 -6.72 3.60 -11.26
C SER A 90 -5.34 3.96 -11.76
N TYR A 91 -5.28 4.43 -13.00
CA TYR A 91 -4.13 5.21 -13.45
C TYR A 91 -3.97 6.43 -12.54
N ASN A 92 -2.73 6.77 -12.25
CA ASN A 92 -2.40 7.89 -11.37
C ASN A 92 -2.58 9.23 -12.09
#